data_AF-A0AAJ2GT29-F1
#
_entry.id   AF-A0AAJ2GT29-F1
#
_cell.length_a   1.000
_cell.length_b   1.000
_cell.length_c   1.000
_cell.angle_alpha   90.00
_cell.angle_beta   90.00
_cell.angle_gamma   90.00
#
_symmetry.space_group_name_H-M   'P 1'
#
loop_
_entity.id
_entity.type
_entity.pdbx_description
1 polymer ?
#
loop_
_entity_poly.entity_id
_entity_poly.type
_entity_poly.pdbx_seq_one_letter_code
_entity_poly.pdbx_strand_id
1 'polypeptide(L)'
;MTGRPFTFWRVLPLPGEAASSYFSRLVMDECAHLPELYASEIGINAIFRSEEVLERIFRLPISERDKERLRYWTPVEKHGRIHLAGQVFGRNQFRWARRLHCRRCVAETPYHRVWWHLECFRACPIHKCALEPLAYDRKKAGRWWPRFENVVHERAVHVELGDAADTFEAFIVRSLLDASCAASPSELSDFIECAPFVGRLLGNHRNPSIPPSSNKDWEVGYHALRGGLLPFEDQVRSWLRANAPQSHAYLIRDLIGWAAEYLADEEDLFDPEIDDLPNPMHVKISAIVRAECRRVLGR
;
A
#
# COMPACT_ATOMS: atom_id res chain seq x y z
N MET A 1 34.34 9.92 -18.91
CA MET A 1 34.95 10.18 -17.60
C MET A 1 34.76 8.94 -16.74
N THR A 2 35.84 8.29 -16.29
CA THR A 2 35.83 7.06 -15.48
C THR A 2 36.18 7.39 -14.02
N GLY A 3 35.53 8.40 -13.46
CA GLY A 3 35.64 8.72 -12.03
C GLY A 3 34.86 7.70 -11.22
N ARG A 4 35.43 7.21 -10.10
CA ARG A 4 34.64 6.46 -9.12
C ARG A 4 33.49 7.37 -8.68
N PRO A 5 32.22 6.97 -8.88
CA PRO A 5 31.09 7.86 -8.67
C PRO A 5 30.94 8.27 -7.21
N PHE A 6 31.39 7.41 -6.28
CA PHE A 6 31.37 7.71 -4.86
C PHE A 6 32.69 7.34 -4.13
N THR A 7 33.04 8.12 -3.12
CA THR A 7 34.27 8.12 -2.33
C THR A 7 34.06 7.50 -0.95
N PHE A 8 32.84 7.60 -0.40
CA PHE A 8 32.45 7.02 0.91
C PHE A 8 31.12 6.27 0.83
N TRP A 9 31.05 5.10 1.48
CA TRP A 9 29.88 4.21 1.48
C TRP A 9 29.29 4.04 2.88
N ARG A 10 29.24 5.14 3.65
CA ARG A 10 28.70 5.13 5.02
C ARG A 10 27.17 5.16 5.08
N VAL A 11 26.53 5.53 3.98
CA VAL A 11 25.07 5.56 3.88
C VAL A 11 24.56 4.14 3.76
N LEU A 12 23.76 3.70 4.73
CA LEU A 12 23.13 2.38 4.69
C LEU A 12 21.68 2.48 4.22
N PRO A 13 21.20 1.55 3.37
CA PRO A 13 19.78 1.48 3.03
C PRO A 13 18.91 1.24 4.26
N LEU A 14 17.81 1.97 4.37
CA LEU A 14 16.89 1.86 5.52
C LEU A 14 15.67 0.98 5.24
N PRO A 15 14.97 0.48 6.28
CA PRO A 15 13.72 -0.24 6.10
C PRO A 15 12.67 0.63 5.40
N GLY A 16 12.03 0.10 4.36
CA GLY A 16 11.09 0.85 3.54
C GLY A 16 11.72 1.78 2.52
N GLU A 17 13.06 1.83 2.41
CA GLU A 17 13.74 2.73 1.50
C GLU A 17 13.90 2.11 0.11
N ALA A 18 13.28 2.72 -0.90
CA ALA A 18 13.48 2.34 -2.29
C ALA A 18 14.85 2.85 -2.83
N ALA A 19 15.36 2.19 -3.86
CA ALA A 19 16.60 2.52 -4.55
C ALA A 19 16.74 4.01 -4.90
N SER A 20 15.67 4.67 -5.36
CA SER A 20 15.72 6.10 -5.71
C SER A 20 15.92 7.01 -4.50
N SER A 21 15.31 6.69 -3.34
CA SER A 21 15.53 7.42 -2.09
C SER A 21 16.96 7.22 -1.58
N TYR A 22 17.42 5.97 -1.59
CA TYR A 22 18.77 5.63 -1.18
C TYR A 22 19.82 6.31 -2.06
N PHE A 23 19.62 6.30 -3.39
CA PHE A 23 20.46 7.03 -4.33
C PHE A 23 20.47 8.53 -4.05
N SER A 24 19.31 9.14 -3.82
CA SER A 24 19.25 10.57 -3.45
C SER A 24 20.09 10.86 -2.21
N ARG A 25 20.04 10.01 -1.19
CA ARG A 25 20.87 10.16 0.01
C ARG A 25 22.35 9.96 -0.24
N LEU A 26 22.74 8.98 -1.07
CA LEU A 26 24.13 8.78 -1.47
C LEU A 26 24.69 10.02 -2.18
N VAL A 27 23.94 10.55 -3.16
CA VAL A 27 24.35 11.77 -3.88
C VAL A 27 24.47 12.95 -2.92
N MET A 28 23.54 13.11 -1.98
CA MET A 28 23.61 14.22 -1.01
C MET A 28 24.73 14.07 0.03
N ASP A 29 25.10 12.84 0.40
CA ASP A 29 26.20 12.59 1.35
C ASP A 29 27.56 12.95 0.74
N GLU A 30 27.71 12.73 -0.56
CA GLU A 30 28.98 12.91 -1.26
C GLU A 30 29.11 14.24 -2.00
N CYS A 31 28.02 14.69 -2.60
CA CYS A 31 28.01 15.81 -3.51
C CYS A 31 27.06 16.89 -3.03
N ALA A 32 27.43 18.17 -3.20
CA ALA A 32 26.49 19.27 -3.11
C ALA A 32 25.46 19.29 -4.29
N HIS A 33 25.51 18.28 -5.18
CA HIS A 33 24.68 18.15 -6.39
C HIS A 33 23.26 17.64 -6.12
N LEU A 34 22.32 18.05 -6.96
CA LEU A 34 20.95 17.53 -6.90
C LEU A 34 20.95 16.09 -7.41
N PRO A 35 20.23 15.14 -6.78
CA PRO A 35 20.14 13.76 -7.26
C PRO A 35 19.76 13.67 -8.74
N GLU A 36 18.88 14.54 -9.22
CA GLU A 36 18.44 14.56 -10.61
C GLU A 36 19.57 14.97 -11.58
N LEU A 37 20.41 15.93 -11.17
CA LEU A 37 21.55 16.37 -11.97
C LEU A 37 22.61 15.28 -12.06
N TYR A 38 22.97 14.70 -10.91
CA TYR A 38 23.94 13.60 -10.87
C TYR A 38 23.45 12.38 -11.64
N ALA A 39 22.17 12.04 -11.51
CA ALA A 39 21.53 10.99 -12.30
C ALA A 39 21.65 11.23 -13.81
N SER A 40 21.39 12.46 -14.27
CA SER A 40 21.55 12.84 -15.67
C SER A 40 22.99 12.68 -16.15
N GLU A 41 23.99 13.03 -15.33
CA GLU A 41 25.42 12.89 -15.66
C GLU A 41 25.84 11.43 -15.84
N ILE A 42 25.22 10.50 -15.10
CA ILE A 42 25.46 9.06 -15.24
C ILE A 42 24.47 8.37 -16.21
N GLY A 43 23.67 9.15 -16.92
CA GLY A 43 22.75 8.68 -17.96
C GLY A 43 21.48 7.98 -17.44
N ILE A 44 20.97 8.37 -16.27
CA ILE A 44 19.67 7.95 -15.74
C ILE A 44 18.66 9.08 -15.98
N ASN A 45 17.55 8.78 -16.64
CA ASN A 45 16.50 9.75 -16.94
C ASN A 45 15.69 10.15 -15.69
N ALA A 46 15.08 11.35 -15.69
CA ALA A 46 14.25 11.81 -14.58
C ALA A 46 12.98 10.94 -14.35
N ILE A 47 12.46 10.34 -15.43
CA ILE A 47 11.38 9.35 -15.42
C ILE A 47 12.01 7.98 -15.66
N PHE A 48 12.75 7.51 -14.66
CA PHE A 48 13.44 6.22 -14.72
C PHE A 48 12.52 5.04 -14.39
N ARG A 49 12.92 3.86 -14.85
CA ARG A 49 12.42 2.59 -14.31
C ARG A 49 13.16 2.31 -13.01
N SER A 50 12.46 1.91 -11.95
CA SER A 50 13.10 1.69 -10.64
C SER A 50 14.23 0.67 -10.72
N GLU A 51 14.08 -0.31 -11.60
CA GLU A 51 15.05 -1.34 -11.94
C GLU A 51 16.37 -0.75 -12.45
N GLU A 52 16.30 0.31 -13.26
CA GLU A 52 17.48 0.97 -13.81
C GLU A 52 18.35 1.56 -12.69
N VAL A 53 17.73 2.25 -11.73
CA VAL A 53 18.46 2.80 -10.56
C VAL A 53 19.03 1.69 -9.70
N LEU A 54 18.27 0.61 -9.50
CA LEU A 54 18.69 -0.60 -8.79
C LEU A 54 19.95 -1.22 -9.40
N GLU A 55 19.98 -1.41 -10.72
CA GLU A 55 21.12 -1.95 -11.45
C GLU A 55 22.37 -1.09 -11.30
N ARG A 56 22.22 0.23 -11.29
CA ARG A 56 23.33 1.16 -11.08
C ARG A 56 23.86 1.09 -9.64
N ILE A 57 22.98 1.02 -8.65
CA ILE A 57 23.36 0.86 -7.25
C ILE A 57 24.08 -0.47 -7.00
N PHE A 58 23.70 -1.55 -7.69
CA PHE A 58 24.33 -2.87 -7.49
C PHE A 58 25.75 -2.97 -8.02
N ARG A 59 26.19 -2.03 -8.87
CA ARG A 59 27.59 -1.89 -9.29
C ARG A 59 28.46 -1.21 -8.23
N LEU A 60 27.84 -0.60 -7.21
CA LEU A 60 28.54 0.01 -6.09
C LEU A 60 29.04 -1.09 -5.14
N PRO A 61 30.18 -0.89 -4.46
CA PRO A 61 30.75 -1.84 -3.51
C PRO A 61 30.01 -1.81 -2.15
N ILE A 62 28.68 -1.96 -2.17
CA ILE A 62 27.85 -2.16 -0.98
C ILE A 62 27.66 -3.66 -0.71
N SER A 63 27.35 -4.01 0.54
CA SER A 63 27.20 -5.41 0.95
C SER A 63 26.04 -6.10 0.21
N GLU A 64 26.13 -7.42 -0.02
CA GLU A 64 25.02 -8.17 -0.64
C GLU A 64 23.74 -8.10 0.19
N ARG A 65 23.86 -8.04 1.52
CA ARG A 65 22.73 -7.81 2.43
C ARG A 65 22.02 -6.48 2.15
N ASP A 66 22.78 -5.42 1.89
CA ASP A 66 22.21 -4.10 1.56
C ASP A 66 21.58 -4.10 0.16
N LYS A 67 22.17 -4.81 -0.80
CA LYS A 67 21.58 -5.03 -2.13
C LYS A 67 20.25 -5.78 -2.03
N GLU A 68 20.18 -6.84 -1.22
CA GLU A 68 18.95 -7.59 -0.94
C GLU A 68 17.88 -6.70 -0.33
N ARG A 69 18.22 -5.86 0.65
CA ARG A 69 17.29 -4.89 1.25
C ARG A 69 16.73 -3.93 0.21
N LEU A 70 17.58 -3.37 -0.65
CA LEU A 70 17.15 -2.48 -1.73
C LEU A 70 16.28 -3.20 -2.76
N ARG A 71 16.62 -4.46 -3.11
CA ARG A 71 15.81 -5.29 -4.00
C ARG A 71 14.41 -5.49 -3.44
N TYR A 72 14.32 -5.73 -2.14
CA TYR A 72 13.07 -5.98 -1.44
C TYR A 72 12.17 -4.74 -1.40
N TRP A 73 12.72 -3.56 -1.08
CA TRP A 73 11.95 -2.33 -0.89
C TRP A 73 11.76 -1.48 -2.15
N THR A 74 12.41 -1.80 -3.26
CA THR A 74 12.26 -1.06 -4.51
C THR A 74 11.07 -1.59 -5.31
N PRO A 75 10.03 -0.78 -5.60
CA PRO A 75 8.92 -1.22 -6.40
C PRO A 75 9.32 -1.40 -7.87
N VAL A 76 8.96 -2.54 -8.44
CA VAL A 76 9.33 -2.98 -9.78
C VAL A 76 8.04 -3.17 -10.58
N GLU A 77 7.97 -2.61 -11.79
CA GLU A 77 6.78 -2.71 -12.63
C GLU A 77 6.95 -3.85 -13.64
N LYS A 78 6.08 -4.87 -13.55
CA LYS A 78 6.08 -6.04 -14.44
C LYS A 78 4.65 -6.35 -14.86
N HIS A 79 4.42 -6.53 -16.16
CA HIS A 79 3.11 -6.88 -16.72
C HIS A 79 1.96 -5.99 -16.22
N GLY A 80 2.20 -4.68 -16.07
CA GLY A 80 1.19 -3.72 -15.60
C GLY A 80 0.86 -3.81 -14.10
N ARG A 81 1.60 -4.59 -13.31
CA ARG A 81 1.48 -4.69 -11.85
C ARG A 81 2.73 -4.16 -11.16
N ILE A 82 2.60 -3.74 -9.90
CA ILE A 82 3.71 -3.26 -9.08
C ILE A 82 4.11 -4.35 -8.09
N HIS A 83 5.34 -4.83 -8.16
CA HIS A 83 5.92 -5.78 -7.22
C HIS A 83 6.70 -5.01 -6.15
N LEU A 84 6.38 -5.24 -4.88
CA LEU A 84 7.02 -4.57 -3.74
C LEU A 84 7.01 -5.49 -2.52
N ALA A 85 8.18 -5.70 -1.89
CA ALA A 85 8.30 -6.46 -0.64
C ALA A 85 7.66 -7.86 -0.68
N GLY A 86 7.74 -8.55 -1.83
CA GLY A 86 7.12 -9.88 -2.03
C GLY A 86 5.63 -9.85 -2.39
N GLN A 87 5.00 -8.67 -2.38
CA GLN A 87 3.59 -8.46 -2.69
C GLN A 87 3.40 -7.87 -4.10
N VAL A 88 2.21 -8.06 -4.66
CA VAL A 88 1.81 -7.60 -6.00
C VAL A 88 0.60 -6.68 -5.87
N PHE A 89 0.73 -5.47 -6.38
CA PHE A 89 -0.29 -4.43 -6.32
C PHE A 89 -0.78 -4.04 -7.72
N GLY A 90 -2.05 -3.68 -7.81
CA GLY A 90 -2.62 -2.99 -8.97
C GLY A 90 -2.02 -1.59 -9.16
N ARG A 91 -2.03 -1.10 -10.41
CA ARG A 91 -1.60 0.28 -10.75
C ARG A 91 -2.41 1.34 -10.03
N ASN A 92 -3.66 1.05 -9.67
CA ASN A 92 -4.55 1.91 -8.91
C ASN A 92 -4.17 2.02 -7.43
N GLN A 93 -3.57 0.98 -6.87
CA GLN A 93 -3.17 0.89 -5.47
C GLN A 93 -1.78 1.48 -5.19
N PHE A 94 -0.93 1.67 -6.20
CA PHE A 94 0.40 2.25 -6.03
C PHE A 94 0.57 3.46 -6.95
N ARG A 95 0.80 4.65 -6.35
CA ARG A 95 0.87 5.92 -7.09
C ARG A 95 2.26 6.53 -7.02
N TRP A 96 3.01 6.41 -8.12
CA TRP A 96 4.32 7.06 -8.27
C TRP A 96 4.26 8.58 -8.13
N ALA A 97 3.17 9.24 -8.53
CA ALA A 97 3.01 10.68 -8.41
C ALA A 97 2.67 11.13 -6.98
N ARG A 98 2.28 10.20 -6.11
CA ARG A 98 1.96 10.48 -4.72
C ARG A 98 3.26 10.80 -3.97
N ARG A 99 3.39 12.06 -3.55
CA ARG A 99 4.53 12.58 -2.79
C ARG A 99 4.07 12.93 -1.39
N LEU A 100 3.74 11.91 -0.59
CA LEU A 100 3.38 12.10 0.80
C LEU A 100 4.55 11.78 1.71
N HIS A 101 4.57 12.40 2.89
CA HIS A 101 5.54 12.11 3.92
C HIS A 101 4.98 12.36 5.32
N CYS A 102 5.64 11.80 6.32
CA CYS A 102 5.41 12.17 7.71
C CYS A 102 6.53 13.11 8.18
N ARG A 103 6.17 14.33 8.59
CA ARG A 103 7.14 15.35 9.04
C ARG A 103 8.00 14.88 10.21
N ARG A 104 7.41 14.12 11.16
CA ARG A 104 8.13 13.54 12.31
C ARG A 104 9.12 12.45 11.88
N CYS A 105 8.67 11.50 11.05
CA CYS A 105 9.55 10.48 10.46
C CYS A 105 10.76 11.08 9.76
N VAL A 106 10.55 12.15 8.98
CA VAL A 106 11.62 12.83 8.25
C VAL A 106 12.56 13.60 9.19
N ALA A 107 12.02 14.22 10.25
CA ALA A 107 12.82 14.90 11.26
C ALA A 107 13.71 13.94 12.06
N GLU A 108 13.21 12.73 12.36
CA GLU A 108 13.97 11.68 13.04
C GLU A 108 14.99 11.03 12.12
N THR A 109 14.58 10.69 10.90
CA THR A 109 15.42 9.99 9.93
C THR A 109 15.05 10.43 8.51
N PRO A 110 15.89 11.26 7.85
CA PRO A 110 15.54 11.97 6.62
C PRO A 110 15.59 11.06 5.39
N TYR A 111 14.60 10.18 5.24
CA TYR A 111 14.46 9.33 4.07
C TYR A 111 13.00 9.07 3.71
N HIS A 112 12.78 8.70 2.45
CA HIS A 112 11.47 8.37 1.93
C HIS A 112 11.13 6.89 2.18
N ARG A 113 9.91 6.65 2.67
CA ARG A 113 9.38 5.30 2.89
C ARG A 113 8.41 4.93 1.76
N VAL A 114 8.76 3.89 1.03
CA VAL A 114 8.08 3.45 -0.20
C VAL A 114 6.59 3.19 -0.04
N TRP A 115 6.14 2.72 1.12
CA TRP A 115 4.73 2.46 1.39
C TRP A 115 3.87 3.73 1.39
N TRP A 116 4.45 4.94 1.50
CA TRP A 116 3.69 6.19 1.33
C TRP A 116 3.14 6.38 -0.10
N HIS A 117 3.62 5.59 -1.08
CA HIS A 117 3.04 5.55 -2.42
C HIS A 117 1.77 4.70 -2.52
N LEU A 118 1.50 3.82 -1.56
CA LEU A 118 0.29 3.01 -1.58
C LEU A 118 -0.91 3.92 -1.39
N GLU A 119 -1.88 3.85 -2.30
CA GLU A 119 -3.05 4.73 -2.37
C GLU A 119 -3.89 4.66 -1.11
N CYS A 120 -3.81 3.61 -0.31
CA CYS A 120 -4.60 3.47 0.90
C CYS A 120 -4.01 4.21 2.11
N PHE A 121 -2.71 4.57 2.12
CA PHE A 121 -2.07 5.24 3.27
C PHE A 121 -2.63 6.65 3.45
N ARG A 122 -3.10 7.02 4.64
CA ARG A 122 -3.53 8.41 4.96
C ARG A 122 -2.80 8.93 6.20
N ALA A 123 -2.47 8.04 7.13
CA ALA A 123 -1.72 8.35 8.32
C ALA A 123 -0.35 7.65 8.33
N CYS A 124 0.58 8.20 9.11
CA CYS A 124 1.85 7.56 9.39
C CYS A 124 1.64 6.43 10.40
N PRO A 125 2.03 5.18 10.09
CA PRO A 125 1.85 4.06 11.02
C PRO A 125 2.76 4.15 12.26
N ILE A 126 3.82 4.97 12.19
CA ILE A 126 4.77 5.17 13.30
C ILE A 126 4.27 6.28 14.23
N HIS A 127 4.00 7.47 13.68
CA HIS A 127 3.63 8.65 14.48
C HIS A 127 2.13 8.92 14.62
N LYS A 128 1.29 8.12 13.97
CA LYS A 128 -0.19 8.22 14.00
C LYS A 128 -0.72 9.61 13.62
N CYS A 129 -0.01 10.32 12.76
CA CYS A 129 -0.40 11.63 12.26
C CYS A 129 -0.71 11.56 10.76
N ALA A 130 -1.53 12.48 10.25
CA ALA A 130 -1.79 12.58 8.82
C ALA A 130 -0.49 12.73 8.03
N LEU A 131 -0.42 12.08 6.86
CA LEU A 131 0.66 12.29 5.93
C LEU A 131 0.47 13.62 5.20
N GLU A 132 1.55 14.37 5.06
CA GLU A 132 1.56 15.69 4.44
C GLU A 132 2.05 15.59 2.99
N PRO A 133 1.42 16.31 2.05
CA PRO A 133 1.98 16.45 0.73
C PRO A 133 3.31 17.15 0.84
N LEU A 134 4.29 16.62 0.15
CA LEU A 134 5.57 17.26 0.01
C LEU A 134 5.40 18.54 -0.82
N ALA A 135 5.92 19.67 -0.31
CA ALA A 135 6.03 20.90 -1.08
C ALA A 135 7.03 20.70 -2.23
N TYR A 136 6.51 20.26 -3.37
CA TYR A 136 7.29 19.98 -4.57
C TYR A 136 6.88 20.93 -5.68
N ASP A 137 7.87 21.51 -6.36
CA ASP A 137 7.62 22.30 -7.56
C ASP A 137 7.04 21.37 -8.63
N ARG A 138 5.76 21.53 -8.96
CA ARG A 138 5.05 20.76 -9.99
C ARG A 138 5.73 20.80 -11.35
N LYS A 139 6.66 21.73 -11.59
CA LYS A 139 7.46 21.83 -12.83
C LYS A 139 8.64 20.86 -12.88
N LYS A 140 9.08 20.30 -11.75
CA LYS A 140 10.11 19.26 -11.76
C LYS A 140 9.43 17.93 -12.07
N ALA A 141 9.70 17.36 -13.24
CA ALA A 141 9.21 16.03 -13.57
C ALA A 141 10.15 14.97 -12.96
N GLY A 142 9.61 13.90 -12.36
CA GLY A 142 10.42 12.70 -12.08
C GLY A 142 9.97 11.84 -10.90
N ARG A 143 10.63 10.67 -10.78
CA ARG A 143 10.46 9.70 -9.68
C ARG A 143 11.46 9.90 -8.54
N TRP A 144 12.23 11.00 -8.59
CA TRP A 144 13.17 11.39 -7.55
C TRP A 144 12.43 11.89 -6.31
N TRP A 145 12.98 11.54 -5.15
CA TRP A 145 12.52 12.06 -3.88
C TRP A 145 13.36 13.27 -3.47
N PRO A 146 12.72 14.30 -2.88
CA PRO A 146 13.34 15.55 -2.50
C PRO A 146 14.51 15.33 -1.55
N ARG A 147 15.33 16.37 -1.47
CA ARG A 147 16.30 16.53 -0.41
C ARG A 147 15.57 16.70 0.92
N PHE A 148 15.71 15.73 1.82
CA PHE A 148 15.43 15.97 3.23
C PHE A 148 16.69 16.56 3.83
N GLU A 149 16.66 17.86 4.16
CA GLU A 149 17.79 18.58 4.75
C GLU A 149 18.02 18.04 6.16
N ASN A 150 18.89 17.04 6.35
CA ASN A 150 19.44 16.61 7.65
C ASN A 150 20.51 15.50 7.49
N VAL A 151 21.29 15.30 8.58
CA VAL A 151 22.46 14.41 8.68
C VAL A 151 22.16 12.97 8.23
N VAL A 152 23.09 12.41 7.46
CA VAL A 152 23.09 11.04 7.00
C VAL A 152 23.46 10.11 8.15
N HIS A 153 22.53 9.23 8.54
CA HIS A 153 22.79 8.25 9.60
C HIS A 153 23.72 7.13 9.10
N GLU A 154 24.80 6.87 9.84
CA GLU A 154 25.77 5.80 9.58
C GLU A 154 25.24 4.39 9.92
N ARG A 155 24.12 4.30 10.64
CA ARG A 155 23.50 3.03 11.06
C ARG A 155 22.04 2.95 10.64
N ALA A 156 21.60 1.71 10.38
CA ALA A 156 20.20 1.43 10.12
C ALA A 156 19.36 1.80 11.35
N VAL A 157 18.48 2.79 11.20
CA VAL A 157 17.50 3.12 12.24
C VAL A 157 16.52 1.96 12.32
N HIS A 158 16.33 1.44 13.53
CA HIS A 158 15.27 0.47 13.77
C HIS A 158 13.94 1.18 13.59
N VAL A 159 13.13 0.75 12.62
CA VAL A 159 11.78 1.26 12.45
C VAL A 159 10.90 0.52 13.45
N GLU A 160 10.74 1.09 14.64
CA GLU A 160 9.75 0.60 15.59
C GLU A 160 8.35 1.00 15.09
N LEU A 161 7.68 0.07 14.43
CA LEU A 161 6.23 0.10 14.38
C LEU A 161 5.77 -0.17 15.81
N GLY A 162 5.54 0.87 16.61
CA GLY A 162 5.23 0.69 18.03
C GLY A 162 4.18 -0.41 18.21
N ASP A 163 4.47 -1.37 19.10
CA ASP A 163 3.72 -2.62 19.29
C ASP A 163 2.20 -2.41 19.52
N ALA A 164 1.80 -1.19 19.88
CA ALA A 164 0.43 -0.78 20.17
C ALA A 164 -0.32 -0.10 19.01
N ALA A 165 0.25 0.00 17.79
CA ALA A 165 -0.46 0.60 16.66
C ALA A 165 -1.34 -0.45 15.95
N ASP A 166 -2.59 -0.54 16.39
CA ASP A 166 -3.59 -1.44 15.85
C ASP A 166 -4.44 -0.75 14.77
N THR A 167 -3.75 -0.20 13.76
CA THR A 167 -4.36 0.57 12.66
C THR A 167 -4.18 -0.15 11.32
N PHE A 168 -4.98 0.24 10.33
CA PHE A 168 -4.89 -0.31 8.99
C PHE A 168 -3.52 -0.12 8.33
N GLU A 169 -2.92 1.09 8.37
CA GLU A 169 -1.58 1.30 7.81
C GLU A 169 -0.50 0.50 8.55
N ALA A 170 -0.61 0.35 9.88
CA ALA A 170 0.36 -0.43 10.65
C ALA A 170 0.29 -1.91 10.28
N PHE A 171 -0.90 -2.45 10.06
CA PHE A 171 -1.07 -3.80 9.52
C PHE A 171 -0.37 -3.96 8.17
N ILE A 172 -0.58 -3.05 7.22
CA ILE A 172 0.06 -3.12 5.91
C ILE A 172 1.59 -3.12 6.05
N VAL A 173 2.17 -2.21 6.84
CA VAL A 173 3.64 -2.19 6.97
C VAL A 173 4.16 -3.45 7.65
N ARG A 174 3.46 -4.01 8.64
CA ARG A 174 3.84 -5.31 9.23
C ARG A 174 3.83 -6.42 8.17
N SER A 175 2.79 -6.50 7.35
CA SER A 175 2.72 -7.49 6.26
C SER A 175 3.81 -7.29 5.21
N LEU A 176 4.23 -6.04 4.97
CA LEU A 176 5.36 -5.73 4.09
C LEU A 176 6.74 -5.96 4.73
N LEU A 177 6.83 -6.06 6.06
CA LEU A 177 8.08 -6.35 6.77
C LEU A 177 8.28 -7.85 6.97
N ASP A 178 7.19 -8.60 7.11
CA ASP A 178 7.22 -10.03 7.35
C ASP A 178 7.35 -10.82 6.05
N ALA A 179 8.58 -11.00 5.61
CA ALA A 179 8.90 -11.85 4.46
C ALA A 179 8.54 -13.34 4.66
N SER A 180 8.23 -13.77 5.90
CA SER A 180 7.85 -15.14 6.25
C SER A 180 6.34 -15.35 6.30
N CYS A 181 5.55 -14.28 6.26
CA CYS A 181 4.11 -14.35 6.06
C CYS A 181 3.86 -14.81 4.61
N ALA A 182 3.90 -16.13 4.42
CA ALA A 182 3.72 -16.84 3.16
C ALA A 182 2.26 -16.80 2.64
N ALA A 183 1.61 -15.68 2.90
CA ALA A 183 0.42 -15.24 2.20
C ALA A 183 0.67 -15.26 0.68
N SER A 184 -0.36 -15.52 -0.12
CA SER A 184 -0.18 -15.44 -1.58
C SER A 184 0.31 -14.04 -1.96
N PRO A 185 1.11 -13.87 -3.03
CA PRO A 185 1.62 -12.55 -3.41
C PRO A 185 0.54 -11.48 -3.66
N SER A 186 -0.73 -11.87 -3.86
CA SER A 186 -1.86 -10.96 -4.03
C SER A 186 -2.65 -10.69 -2.75
N GLU A 187 -2.46 -11.46 -1.68
CA GLU A 187 -3.35 -11.46 -0.52
C GLU A 187 -3.46 -10.08 0.15
N LEU A 188 -2.35 -9.35 0.25
CA LEU A 188 -2.37 -7.98 0.81
C LEU A 188 -3.06 -6.99 -0.13
N SER A 189 -2.87 -7.12 -1.43
CA SER A 189 -3.60 -6.31 -2.42
C SER A 189 -5.09 -6.58 -2.34
N ASP A 190 -5.46 -7.86 -2.25
CA ASP A 190 -6.85 -8.29 -2.20
C ASP A 190 -7.52 -7.74 -0.93
N PHE A 191 -6.82 -7.79 0.20
CA PHE A 191 -7.22 -7.19 1.47
C PHE A 191 -7.43 -5.68 1.37
N ILE A 192 -6.48 -4.96 0.76
CA ILE A 192 -6.58 -3.51 0.54
C ILE A 192 -7.81 -3.18 -0.31
N GLU A 193 -8.09 -3.91 -1.38
CA GLU A 193 -9.29 -3.66 -2.19
C GLU A 193 -10.60 -3.93 -1.45
N CYS A 194 -10.64 -4.97 -0.63
CA CYS A 194 -11.87 -5.38 0.06
C CYS A 194 -12.20 -4.52 1.29
N ALA A 195 -11.19 -4.03 2.01
CA ALA A 195 -11.38 -3.25 3.24
C ALA A 195 -12.38 -2.07 3.08
N PRO A 196 -12.26 -1.17 2.10
CA PRO A 196 -13.18 -0.03 1.98
C PRO A 196 -14.61 -0.47 1.64
N PHE A 197 -14.80 -1.55 0.87
CA PHE A 197 -16.12 -2.09 0.59
C PHE A 197 -16.77 -2.61 1.88
N VAL A 198 -16.06 -3.47 2.62
CA VAL A 198 -16.54 -4.06 3.87
C VAL A 198 -16.82 -2.98 4.90
N GLY A 199 -15.92 -2.02 5.07
CA GLY A 199 -16.12 -0.96 6.05
C GLY A 199 -17.23 0.00 5.66
N ARG A 200 -17.49 0.23 4.37
CA ARG A 200 -18.66 1.00 3.94
C ARG A 200 -19.96 0.26 4.20
N LEU A 201 -19.99 -1.06 3.96
CA LEU A 201 -21.14 -1.89 4.28
C LEU A 201 -21.42 -1.87 5.79
N LEU A 202 -20.44 -2.26 6.60
CA LEU A 202 -20.62 -2.43 8.05
C LEU A 202 -20.68 -1.11 8.83
N GLY A 203 -20.04 -0.06 8.32
CA GLY A 203 -19.97 1.25 8.97
C GLY A 203 -21.16 2.17 8.69
N ASN A 204 -22.08 1.78 7.81
CA ASN A 204 -23.26 2.58 7.47
C ASN A 204 -24.55 1.79 7.75
N HIS A 205 -25.65 2.52 7.93
CA HIS A 205 -26.97 1.91 7.91
C HIS A 205 -27.33 1.39 6.51
N ARG A 206 -28.26 0.45 6.44
CA ARG A 206 -28.83 -0.03 5.17
C ARG A 206 -29.31 1.16 4.34
N ASN A 207 -28.78 1.29 3.12
CA ASN A 207 -29.11 2.38 2.19
C ASN A 207 -29.24 1.81 0.77
N PRO A 208 -30.31 2.12 0.02
CA PRO A 208 -30.41 1.71 -1.39
C PRO A 208 -29.33 2.34 -2.29
N SER A 209 -28.79 3.50 -1.91
CA SER A 209 -27.76 4.23 -2.65
C SER A 209 -26.39 4.08 -1.99
N ILE A 210 -25.33 4.14 -2.80
CA ILE A 210 -23.93 4.01 -2.33
C ILE A 210 -23.58 5.22 -1.44
N PRO A 211 -23.19 5.01 -0.16
CA PRO A 211 -22.73 6.08 0.70
C PRO A 211 -21.45 6.73 0.14
N PRO A 212 -21.22 8.04 0.39
CA PRO A 212 -19.96 8.68 0.04
C PRO A 212 -18.76 7.94 0.65
N SER A 213 -17.69 7.80 -0.13
CA SER A 213 -16.45 7.19 0.34
C SER A 213 -15.83 8.01 1.48
N SER A 214 -15.40 7.34 2.54
CA SER A 214 -14.75 7.98 3.68
C SER A 214 -13.46 7.27 4.07
N ASN A 215 -12.53 7.99 4.71
CA ASN A 215 -11.33 7.36 5.26
C ASN A 215 -11.64 6.35 6.37
N LYS A 216 -12.81 6.47 7.03
CA LYS A 216 -13.24 5.53 8.08
C LYS A 216 -13.59 4.16 7.51
N ASP A 217 -13.97 4.09 6.23
CA ASP A 217 -14.31 2.83 5.55
C ASP A 217 -13.12 1.86 5.62
N TRP A 218 -11.89 2.36 5.47
CA TRP A 218 -10.68 1.54 5.57
C TRP A 218 -10.47 0.95 6.97
N GLU A 219 -10.62 1.76 8.01
CA GLU A 219 -10.38 1.34 9.39
C GLU A 219 -11.47 0.35 9.87
N VAL A 220 -12.74 0.61 9.53
CA VAL A 220 -13.84 -0.32 9.84
C VAL A 220 -13.64 -1.65 9.11
N GLY A 221 -13.31 -1.60 7.82
CA GLY A 221 -13.03 -2.80 7.03
C GLY A 221 -11.83 -3.60 7.55
N TYR A 222 -10.77 -2.91 7.95
CA TYR A 222 -9.61 -3.49 8.60
C TYR A 222 -9.99 -4.28 9.85
N HIS A 223 -10.69 -3.64 10.80
CA HIS A 223 -11.11 -4.30 12.03
C HIS A 223 -12.05 -5.48 11.76
N ALA A 224 -12.87 -5.38 10.71
CA ALA A 224 -13.76 -6.47 10.33
C ALA A 224 -13.01 -7.69 9.77
N LEU A 225 -11.97 -7.47 8.96
CA LEU A 225 -11.31 -8.53 8.19
C LEU A 225 -10.05 -9.09 8.84
N ARG A 226 -9.36 -8.34 9.69
CA ARG A 226 -8.05 -8.74 10.25
C ARG A 226 -8.07 -10.02 11.10
N GLY A 227 -9.23 -10.40 11.63
CA GLY A 227 -9.42 -11.64 12.40
C GLY A 227 -9.65 -12.87 11.52
N GLY A 228 -9.68 -12.71 10.20
CA GLY A 228 -10.07 -13.73 9.25
C GLY A 228 -11.57 -13.71 8.94
N LEU A 229 -12.00 -14.66 8.10
CA LEU A 229 -13.35 -14.69 7.55
C LEU A 229 -14.42 -15.16 8.54
N LEU A 230 -14.06 -15.97 9.54
CA LEU A 230 -15.01 -16.45 10.57
C LEU A 230 -15.50 -15.29 11.46
N PRO A 231 -14.64 -14.45 12.08
CA PRO A 231 -15.12 -13.27 12.80
C PRO A 231 -15.85 -12.25 11.90
N PHE A 232 -15.54 -12.22 10.60
CA PHE A 232 -16.24 -11.37 9.65
C PHE A 232 -17.70 -11.82 9.45
N GLU A 233 -17.96 -13.12 9.33
CA GLU A 233 -19.32 -13.68 9.23
C GLU A 233 -20.20 -13.24 10.41
N ASP A 234 -19.68 -13.33 11.63
CA ASP A 234 -20.42 -12.90 12.83
C ASP A 234 -20.72 -11.39 12.83
N GLN A 235 -19.83 -10.58 12.28
CA GLN A 235 -20.05 -9.13 12.12
C GLN A 235 -21.13 -8.85 11.07
N VAL A 236 -21.15 -9.54 9.94
CA VAL A 236 -22.21 -9.43 8.93
C VAL A 236 -23.56 -9.80 9.54
N ARG A 237 -23.61 -10.90 10.29
CA ARG A 237 -24.80 -11.37 11.00
C ARG A 237 -25.32 -10.32 12.00
N SER A 238 -24.42 -9.73 12.78
CA SER A 238 -24.76 -8.67 13.73
C SER A 238 -25.30 -7.43 13.02
N TRP A 239 -24.64 -7.01 11.94
CA TRP A 239 -25.05 -5.85 11.14
C TRP A 239 -26.43 -6.04 10.50
N LEU A 240 -26.71 -7.23 9.93
CA LEU A 240 -28.01 -7.56 9.34
C LEU A 240 -29.15 -7.49 10.37
N ARG A 241 -28.91 -7.95 11.61
CA ARG A 241 -29.89 -7.84 12.70
C ARG A 241 -30.14 -6.38 13.08
N ALA A 242 -29.08 -5.58 13.20
CA ALA A 242 -29.19 -4.17 13.54
C ALA A 242 -29.84 -3.32 12.44
N ASN A 243 -29.76 -3.77 11.18
CA ASN A 243 -30.26 -3.05 10.01
C ASN A 243 -31.43 -3.76 9.30
N ALA A 244 -32.17 -4.59 10.04
CA ALA A 244 -33.31 -5.31 9.50
C ALA A 244 -34.33 -4.33 8.85
N PRO A 245 -34.84 -4.64 7.66
CA PRO A 245 -35.82 -3.78 7.00
C PRO A 245 -37.12 -3.70 7.80
N GLN A 246 -37.78 -2.54 7.75
CA GLN A 246 -39.07 -2.33 8.43
C GLN A 246 -40.21 -3.13 7.77
N SER A 247 -40.07 -3.45 6.49
CA SER A 247 -41.00 -4.26 5.70
C SER A 247 -40.38 -5.63 5.41
N HIS A 248 -41.22 -6.57 4.95
CA HIS A 248 -40.73 -7.87 4.49
C HIS A 248 -39.69 -7.71 3.37
N ALA A 249 -38.61 -8.49 3.45
CA ALA A 249 -37.55 -8.55 2.46
C ALA A 249 -37.75 -9.77 1.56
N TYR A 250 -37.65 -9.59 0.25
CA TYR A 250 -37.80 -10.67 -0.73
C TYR A 250 -36.49 -10.98 -1.46
N LEU A 251 -35.57 -10.01 -1.52
CA LEU A 251 -34.32 -10.08 -2.26
C LEU A 251 -33.14 -9.71 -1.35
N ILE A 252 -31.93 -10.15 -1.71
CA ILE A 252 -30.69 -9.75 -1.03
C ILE A 252 -30.54 -8.22 -1.04
N ARG A 253 -30.90 -7.57 -2.16
CA ARG A 253 -30.93 -6.10 -2.28
C ARG A 253 -31.79 -5.43 -1.20
N ASP A 254 -32.88 -6.06 -0.77
CA ASP A 254 -33.74 -5.51 0.28
C ASP A 254 -33.05 -5.52 1.65
N LEU A 255 -32.08 -6.41 1.87
CA LEU A 255 -31.34 -6.53 3.12
C LEU A 255 -30.12 -5.61 3.19
N ILE A 256 -29.33 -5.53 2.11
CA ILE A 256 -28.03 -4.84 2.12
C ILE A 256 -27.95 -3.62 1.19
N GLY A 257 -29.04 -3.32 0.46
CA GLY A 257 -29.13 -2.13 -0.38
C GLY A 257 -28.14 -2.13 -1.55
N TRP A 258 -27.39 -1.03 -1.68
CA TRP A 258 -26.41 -0.82 -2.76
C TRP A 258 -25.37 -1.95 -2.86
N ALA A 259 -25.00 -2.55 -1.72
CA ALA A 259 -23.92 -3.54 -1.67
C ALA A 259 -24.25 -4.82 -2.45
N ALA A 260 -25.53 -5.12 -2.67
CA ALA A 260 -25.95 -6.28 -3.46
C ALA A 260 -25.45 -6.24 -4.91
N GLU A 261 -25.30 -5.04 -5.49
CA GLU A 261 -24.81 -4.84 -6.86
C GLU A 261 -23.30 -5.07 -6.99
N TYR A 262 -22.59 -5.15 -5.85
CA TYR A 262 -21.14 -5.31 -5.79
C TYR A 262 -20.71 -6.70 -5.33
N LEU A 263 -21.64 -7.58 -4.96
CA LEU A 263 -21.28 -8.95 -4.58
C LEU A 263 -20.84 -9.70 -5.85
N ALA A 264 -19.62 -10.24 -5.86
CA ALA A 264 -19.09 -11.03 -6.97
C ALA A 264 -19.70 -12.43 -6.95
N ASP A 265 -20.35 -12.89 -8.02
CA ASP A 265 -20.90 -14.25 -8.10
C ASP A 265 -19.82 -15.26 -8.52
N GLU A 266 -19.88 -16.49 -7.98
CA GLU A 266 -18.99 -17.57 -8.43
C GLU A 266 -19.48 -18.15 -9.78
N GLU A 267 -20.76 -17.94 -10.11
CA GLU A 267 -21.43 -18.51 -11.29
C GLU A 267 -21.57 -17.54 -12.47
N ASP A 268 -21.20 -16.26 -12.30
CA ASP A 268 -21.21 -15.32 -13.43
C ASP A 268 -20.19 -15.78 -14.48
N LEU A 269 -20.63 -15.81 -15.74
CA LEU A 269 -19.83 -16.20 -16.90
C LEU A 269 -18.64 -15.24 -17.04
N PHE A 270 -17.53 -15.60 -16.38
CA PHE A 270 -16.26 -14.92 -16.50
C PHE A 270 -15.81 -14.96 -17.96
N ASP A 271 -15.74 -13.80 -18.61
CA ASP A 271 -15.08 -13.69 -19.91
C ASP A 271 -13.61 -13.34 -19.67
N PRO A 272 -12.67 -14.30 -19.79
CA PRO A 272 -11.25 -14.08 -19.54
C PRO A 272 -10.61 -13.06 -20.49
N GLU A 273 -11.26 -12.71 -21.61
CA GLU A 273 -10.75 -11.73 -22.56
C GLU A 273 -11.18 -10.29 -22.20
N ILE A 274 -12.23 -10.12 -21.40
CA ILE A 274 -12.84 -8.82 -21.09
C ILE A 274 -12.73 -8.47 -19.60
N ASP A 275 -12.82 -9.46 -18.72
CA ASP A 275 -12.93 -9.26 -17.27
C ASP A 275 -11.58 -9.50 -16.55
N ASP A 276 -11.19 -8.56 -15.70
CA ASP A 276 -10.11 -8.79 -14.74
C ASP A 276 -10.51 -9.95 -13.80
N LEU A 277 -9.59 -10.88 -13.54
CA LEU A 277 -9.82 -11.98 -12.60
C LEU A 277 -10.40 -11.45 -11.28
N PRO A 278 -11.53 -12.02 -10.81
CA PRO A 278 -12.19 -11.51 -9.63
C PRO A 278 -11.25 -11.67 -8.43
N ASN A 279 -11.12 -10.59 -7.64
CA ASN A 279 -10.35 -10.57 -6.41
C ASN A 279 -10.79 -11.76 -5.51
N PRO A 280 -9.90 -12.73 -5.22
CA PRO A 280 -10.28 -13.95 -4.51
C PRO A 280 -10.86 -13.71 -3.12
N MET A 281 -10.38 -12.66 -2.44
CA MET A 281 -10.92 -12.27 -1.13
C MET A 281 -12.32 -11.68 -1.27
N HIS A 282 -12.56 -10.88 -2.32
CA HIS A 282 -13.87 -10.32 -2.61
C HIS A 282 -14.93 -11.38 -2.92
N VAL A 283 -14.55 -12.44 -3.64
CA VAL A 283 -15.43 -13.61 -3.88
C VAL A 283 -15.83 -14.26 -2.56
N LYS A 284 -14.85 -14.56 -1.68
CA LYS A 284 -15.12 -15.16 -0.37
C LYS A 284 -15.99 -14.28 0.53
N ILE A 285 -15.72 -12.98 0.56
CA ILE A 285 -16.53 -11.99 1.27
C ILE A 285 -17.96 -11.99 0.70
N SER A 286 -18.10 -11.98 -0.62
CA SER A 286 -19.40 -11.98 -1.30
C SER A 286 -20.20 -13.24 -0.98
N ALA A 287 -19.55 -14.41 -0.98
CA ALA A 287 -20.17 -15.68 -0.60
C ALA A 287 -20.70 -15.66 0.84
N ILE A 288 -19.93 -15.15 1.80
CA ILE A 288 -20.34 -15.01 3.21
C ILE A 288 -21.54 -14.08 3.33
N VAL A 289 -21.49 -12.89 2.71
CA VAL A 289 -22.59 -11.92 2.76
C VAL A 289 -23.86 -12.50 2.13
N ARG A 290 -23.76 -13.19 0.98
CA ARG A 290 -24.91 -13.86 0.37
C ARG A 290 -25.47 -14.96 1.25
N ALA A 291 -24.62 -15.81 1.83
CA ALA A 291 -25.05 -16.91 2.69
C ALA A 291 -25.86 -16.38 3.89
N GLU A 292 -25.37 -15.34 4.57
CA GLU A 292 -26.09 -14.73 5.68
C GLU A 292 -27.39 -14.04 5.25
N CYS A 293 -27.40 -13.40 4.08
CA CYS A 293 -28.64 -12.83 3.53
C CYS A 293 -29.68 -13.92 3.20
N ARG A 294 -29.27 -15.02 2.55
CA ARG A 294 -30.16 -16.16 2.25
C ARG A 294 -30.74 -16.77 3.52
N ARG A 295 -29.90 -16.93 4.55
CA ARG A 295 -30.32 -17.39 5.88
C ARG A 295 -31.41 -16.48 6.49
N VAL A 296 -31.28 -15.16 6.37
CA VAL A 296 -32.29 -14.19 6.85
C VAL A 296 -33.58 -14.26 6.03
N LEU A 297 -33.49 -14.52 4.72
CA LEU A 297 -34.64 -14.70 3.83
C LEU A 297 -35.31 -16.09 3.94
N GLY A 298 -34.72 -17.01 4.70
CA GLY A 298 -35.21 -18.39 4.82
C GLY A 298 -34.99 -19.23 3.55
N ARG A 299 -33.90 -18.99 2.82
CA ARG A 299 -33.51 -19.70 1.60
C ARG A 299 -32.19 -20.45 1.76
#